data_AF-A0A1A3C9D9-F1
#
_entry.id   AF-A0A1A3C9D9-F1
#
_cell.length_a   1.000
_cell.length_b   1.000
_cell.length_c   1.000
_cell.angle_alpha   90.00
_cell.angle_beta   90.00
_cell.angle_gamma   90.00
#
_symmetry.space_group_name_H-M   'P 1'
#
loop_
_entity.id
_entity.type
_entity.pdbx_description
1 polymer ?
#
loop_
_entity_poly.entity_id
_entity_poly.type
_entity_poly.pdbx_seq_one_letter_code
_entity_poly.pdbx_strand_id
1 'polypeptide(L)'
;MSEVSGTDRIDDVSPGDVIALDRGKGEGSYKVVFKDAANGGFIVTLEGDEGETFQIELAAGTTVKRSLASKWESVQSPTANSRHH
;
A
#
# COMPACT_ATOMS: atom_id res chain seq x y z
N MET A 1 -5.57 -11.22 -16.62
CA MET A 1 -6.26 -10.83 -15.37
C MET A 1 -6.30 -9.32 -15.35
N SER A 2 -7.48 -8.73 -15.23
CA SER A 2 -7.68 -7.29 -15.37
C SER A 2 -6.98 -6.56 -14.24
N GLU A 3 -5.95 -5.79 -14.58
CA GLU A 3 -5.35 -4.76 -13.76
C GLU A 3 -6.44 -3.74 -13.43
N VAL A 4 -7.16 -3.96 -12.32
CA VAL A 4 -8.11 -2.98 -11.79
C VAL A 4 -7.30 -1.90 -11.10
N SER A 5 -6.71 -1.00 -11.90
CA SER A 5 -6.24 0.31 -11.45
C SER A 5 -7.48 1.16 -11.19
N GLY A 6 -8.09 0.95 -10.03
CA GLY A 6 -9.25 1.68 -9.58
C GLY A 6 -8.81 2.94 -8.86
N THR A 7 -9.31 4.08 -9.31
CA THR A 7 -9.23 5.33 -8.56
C THR A 7 -10.24 5.24 -7.41
N ASP A 8 -9.75 5.02 -6.19
CA ASP A 8 -10.58 4.83 -4.99
C ASP A 8 -10.37 5.98 -3.99
N ARG A 9 -11.24 6.07 -2.99
CA ARG A 9 -11.09 7.03 -1.90
C ARG A 9 -10.23 6.44 -0.81
N ILE A 10 -9.44 7.28 -0.16
CA ILE A 10 -8.66 6.89 1.01
C ILE A 10 -9.52 6.31 2.14
N ASP A 11 -10.82 6.64 2.15
CA ASP A 11 -11.83 6.09 3.04
C ASP A 11 -11.96 4.55 2.93
N ASP A 12 -11.92 3.97 1.72
CA ASP A 12 -12.06 2.52 1.49
C ASP A 12 -10.74 1.75 1.68
N VAL A 13 -9.61 2.46 1.60
CA VAL A 13 -8.27 1.88 1.72
C VAL A 13 -8.08 1.24 3.10
N SER A 14 -7.60 0.00 3.11
CA SER A 14 -7.36 -0.78 4.32
C SER A 14 -5.86 -1.12 4.50
N PRO A 15 -5.39 -1.39 5.72
CA PRO A 15 -4.06 -1.95 5.93
C PRO A 15 -3.88 -3.25 5.12
N GLY A 16 -2.80 -3.32 4.34
CA GLY A 16 -2.50 -4.37 3.37
C GLY A 16 -2.72 -3.96 1.91
N ASP A 17 -3.48 -2.90 1.64
CA ASP A 17 -3.65 -2.37 0.29
C ASP A 17 -2.40 -1.67 -0.22
N VAL A 18 -2.22 -1.67 -1.54
CA VAL A 18 -1.18 -0.90 -2.20
C VAL A 18 -1.81 0.29 -2.90
N ILE A 19 -1.33 1.49 -2.59
CA ILE A 19 -1.77 2.73 -3.22
C ILE A 19 -0.61 3.39 -3.98
N ALA A 20 -0.92 3.94 -5.15
CA ALA A 20 -0.01 4.74 -5.93
C ALA A 20 -0.16 6.22 -5.51
N LEU A 21 0.95 6.83 -5.12
CA LEU A 21 1.03 8.24 -4.71
C LEU A 21 2.17 8.93 -5.45
N ASP A 22 1.89 10.11 -5.99
CA ASP A 22 2.92 11.02 -6.45
C ASP A 22 3.37 11.90 -5.28
N ARG A 23 4.62 11.71 -4.83
CA ARG A 23 5.24 12.51 -3.76
C ARG A 23 6.20 13.57 -4.33
N GLY A 24 6.03 13.98 -5.59
CA GLY A 24 6.92 14.90 -6.29
C GLY A 24 8.21 14.26 -6.83
N LYS A 25 8.42 12.96 -6.63
CA LYS A 25 9.47 12.15 -7.29
C LYS A 25 8.93 11.25 -8.41
N GLY A 26 7.65 11.37 -8.73
CA GLY A 26 6.91 10.44 -9.59
C GLY A 26 5.94 9.58 -8.80
N GLU A 27 5.04 8.91 -9.53
CA GLU A 27 4.06 7.97 -9.00
C GLU A 27 4.76 6.72 -8.47
N GLY A 28 4.81 6.59 -7.14
CA GLY A 28 5.36 5.41 -6.44
C GLY A 28 4.24 4.54 -5.88
N SER A 29 4.45 3.23 -5.85
CA SER A 29 3.53 2.28 -5.19
C SER A 29 3.94 2.11 -3.73
N TYR A 30 2.97 2.16 -2.83
CA TYR A 30 3.22 2.08 -1.40
C TYR A 30 2.18 1.21 -0.72
N LYS A 31 2.62 0.30 0.13
CA LYS A 31 1.75 -0.56 0.90
C LYS A 31 1.29 0.15 2.18
N VAL A 32 0.00 0.11 2.43
CA VAL A 32 -0.58 0.63 3.68
C VAL A 32 -0.29 -0.37 4.78
N VAL A 33 0.52 0.02 5.77
CA VAL A 33 0.80 -0.83 6.93
C VAL A 33 -0.04 -0.45 8.14
N PHE A 34 -0.44 0.82 8.23
CA PHE A 34 -1.28 1.33 9.29
C PHE A 34 -2.14 2.49 8.79
N LYS A 35 -3.36 2.60 9.27
CA LYS A 35 -4.27 3.70 8.98
C LYS A 35 -5.03 4.05 10.25
N ASP A 36 -5.03 5.32 10.60
CA ASP A 36 -5.73 5.87 11.75
C ASP A 36 -6.60 7.06 11.33
N ALA A 37 -7.75 7.23 11.98
CA ALA A 37 -8.65 8.33 11.70
C ALA A 37 -8.23 9.56 12.51
N ALA A 38 -7.95 10.67 11.82
CA ALA A 38 -7.59 11.94 12.42
C ALA A 38 -8.72 12.97 12.25
N ASN A 39 -8.60 14.13 12.90
CA ASN A 39 -9.60 15.20 12.79
C ASN A 39 -9.65 15.77 11.36
N GLY A 40 -10.57 15.26 10.54
CA GLY A 40 -10.79 15.70 9.16
C GLY A 40 -10.13 14.84 8.07
N GLY A 41 -9.53 13.69 8.44
CA GLY A 41 -8.86 12.82 7.48
C GLY A 41 -8.33 11.54 8.08
N PHE A 42 -7.30 11.00 7.45
CA PHE A 42 -6.65 9.76 7.82
C PHE A 42 -5.14 9.95 7.87
N ILE A 43 -4.54 9.45 8.94
CA ILE A 43 -3.10 9.30 9.06
C ILE A 43 -2.76 7.90 8.56
N VAL A 44 -2.05 7.83 7.44
CA VAL A 44 -1.71 6.56 6.78
C VAL A 44 -0.21 6.36 6.84
N THR A 45 0.20 5.23 7.41
CA THR A 45 1.59 4.76 7.38
C THR A 45 1.76 3.85 6.19
N LEU A 46 2.74 4.17 5.38
CA LEU A 46 3.02 3.56 4.10
C LEU A 46 4.42 2.97 4.12
N GLU A 47 4.56 1.78 3.54
CA GLU A 47 5.80 1.06 3.32
C GLU A 47 6.13 1.06 1.82
N GLY A 48 7.32 1.54 1.46
CA GLY A 48 7.86 1.44 0.11
C GLY A 48 8.51 0.09 -0.17
N ASP A 49 8.84 -0.17 -1.44
CA ASP A 49 9.50 -1.42 -1.87
C ASP A 49 10.85 -1.69 -1.18
N GLU A 50 11.54 -0.65 -0.70
CA GLU A 50 12.80 -0.77 0.06
C GLU A 50 12.59 -1.08 1.55
N GLY A 51 11.34 -1.26 2.00
CA GLY A 51 10.98 -1.45 3.40
C GLY A 51 11.01 -0.15 4.23
N GLU A 52 11.16 1.00 3.58
CA GLU A 52 11.06 2.30 4.24
C GLU A 52 9.61 2.60 4.63
N THR A 53 9.38 2.96 5.89
CA THR A 53 8.07 3.37 6.37
C THR A 53 8.00 4.87 6.58
N PHE A 54 6.94 5.50 6.10
CA PHE A 54 6.67 6.92 6.30
C PHE A 54 5.18 7.17 6.55
N GLN A 55 4.89 8.22 7.29
CA GLN A 55 3.51 8.62 7.60
C GLN A 55 3.11 9.81 6.72
N ILE A 56 1.88 9.78 6.22
CA ILE A 56 1.27 10.92 5.55
C ILE A 56 -0.13 11.18 6.10
N GLU A 57 -0.55 12.43 6.07
CA GLU A 57 -1.90 12.83 6.41
C GLU A 57 -2.67 13.10 5.11
N LEU A 58 -3.79 12.41 4.95
CA LEU A 58 -4.66 12.53 3.78
C LEU A 58 -6.03 13.00 4.24
N ALA A 59 -6.57 14.03 3.59
CA ALA A 59 -7.93 14.48 3.87
C ALA A 59 -8.94 13.38 3.54
N ALA A 60 -10.04 13.30 4.28
CA ALA A 60 -11.11 12.37 3.94
C ALA A 60 -11.66 12.67 2.52
N GLY A 61 -12.02 11.64 1.77
CA GLY A 61 -12.42 11.77 0.38
C GLY A 61 -11.26 11.99 -0.60
N THR A 62 -10.00 12.02 -0.12
CA THR A 62 -8.84 12.09 -1.01
C THR A 62 -8.81 10.89 -1.93
N THR A 63 -8.72 11.18 -3.23
CA THR A 63 -8.69 10.16 -4.26
C THR A 63 -7.27 9.61 -4.41
N VAL A 64 -7.12 8.30 -4.28
CA VAL A 64 -5.85 7.57 -4.45
C VAL A 64 -6.02 6.48 -5.50
N LYS A 65 -4.95 6.21 -6.25
CA LYS A 65 -4.95 5.06 -7.16
C LYS A 65 -4.67 3.81 -6.34
N ARG A 66 -5.63 2.91 -6.25
CA ARG A 66 -5.45 1.64 -5.56
C ARG A 66 -5.03 0.57 -6.57
N SER A 67 -3.97 -0.15 -6.24
CA SER A 67 -3.53 -1.33 -6.96
C SER A 67 -3.85 -2.55 -6.10
N LEU A 68 -4.45 -3.59 -6.71
CA LEU A 68 -4.74 -4.83 -6.00
C LEU A 68 -3.44 -5.40 -5.41
N ALA A 69 -3.51 -5.89 -4.17
CA ALA A 69 -2.39 -6.43 -3.39
C ALA A 69 -1.61 -7.58 -4.08
N SER A 70 -2.04 -8.02 -5.27
CA SER A 70 -1.39 -9.04 -6.10
C SER A 70 0.07 -8.73 -6.50
N LYS A 71 0.53 -7.48 -6.37
CA LYS A 71 1.96 -7.15 -6.53
C LYS A 71 2.78 -7.29 -5.24
N TRP A 72 2.14 -7.33 -4.08
CA TRP A 72 2.79 -7.64 -2.80
C TRP A 72 2.66 -9.14 -2.43
N GLU A 73 2.26 -9.97 -3.39
CA GLU A 73 2.27 -11.42 -3.23
C GLU A 73 3.72 -11.92 -3.13
N SER A 74 4.17 -12.00 -1.88
CA SER A 74 5.12 -13.01 -1.41
C SER A 74 6.45 -13.07 -2.17
N VAL A 75 7.38 -12.20 -1.78
CA VAL A 75 8.73 -12.71 -1.48
C VAL A 75 8.71 -13.35 -0.08
N GLN A 76 7.70 -14.20 0.20
CA GLN A 76 7.94 -15.25 1.18
C GLN A 76 9.04 -16.06 0.54
N SER A 77 10.24 -15.98 1.11
CA SER A 77 11.36 -16.82 0.72
C SER A 77 10.80 -18.22 0.52
N PRO A 78 11.09 -18.93 -0.58
CA PRO A 78 10.94 -20.36 -0.53
C PRO A 78 11.85 -20.77 0.62
N THR A 79 11.26 -21.03 1.79
CA THR A 79 11.97 -21.73 2.83
C THR A 79 12.30 -23.03 2.15
N ALA A 80 13.53 -23.18 1.68
CA ALA A 80 13.99 -24.41 1.08
C ALA A 80 13.92 -25.42 2.21
N ASN A 81 12.79 -26.09 2.33
CA ASN A 81 12.65 -27.33 3.06
C ASN A 81 13.41 -28.39 2.26
N SER A 82 14.73 -28.26 2.18
CA SER A 82 15.62 -29.38 1.92
C SER A 82 15.60 -30.27 3.15
N ARG A 83 14.49 -30.99 3.33
CA ARG A 83 14.49 -32.26 4.02
C ARG A 83 14.92 -33.33 3.02
N HIS A 84 15.75 -34.24 3.55
CA HIS A 84 15.97 -35.61 3.08
C HIS A 84 17.06 -35.80 2.01
N HIS A 85 18.25 -36.25 2.42
CA HIS A 85 18.62 -37.67 2.36
C HIS A 85 19.82 -37.99 3.26
#